data_AF-M2QEN7-F1
#
_entry.id   AF-M2QEN7-F1
#
_cell.length_a   1.000
_cell.length_b   1.000
_cell.length_c   1.000
_cell.angle_alpha   90.00
_cell.angle_beta   90.00
_cell.angle_gamma   90.00
#
_symmetry.space_group_name_H-M   'P 1'
#
loop_
_entity.id
_entity.type
_entity.pdbx_description
1 polymer ?
#
loop_
_entity_poly.entity_id
_entity_poly.type
_entity_poly.pdbx_seq_one_letter_code
_entity_poly.pdbx_strand_id
1 'polypeptide(L)'
;MSARRTWFNALGEKDFRATTLAIQAEHCQFVAWTLDNWAITAFLEMHLNAIRHFSNIHTLEFHSVHIPVSIWDLRGPFQNVKSMLFSECRFEAFTAISFHSHINVRLTNLSIFGCHDLEPDHVVELSLFVFREPLRALHTDEYPLCSVILGQAVPEHGSPIEELSLKFTSHWIANSSFITISRLLENAPHIQTLSLTHGPPPAYMGVSSLTISPLALPRLRSLHCPVNWAPGLARNRPVEQLRLVDTYGRHMLADEIIAAVSASSAVIKDLEISVDSFCAVPIHELCPGLQDLTLIPNRNSSYENSFARFEVDIFSCR
;
A
#
# COMPACT_ATOMS: atom_id res chain seq x y z
N MET A 1 -3.69 27.65 25.13
CA MET A 1 -2.56 26.90 24.54
C MET A 1 -2.74 25.43 24.91
N SER A 2 -2.71 24.51 23.95
CA SER A 2 -3.09 23.11 24.18
C SER A 2 -2.02 22.33 24.97
N ALA A 3 -2.45 21.36 25.77
CA ALA A 3 -1.58 20.48 26.55
C ALA A 3 -0.48 19.80 25.71
N ARG A 4 -0.76 19.55 24.43
CA ARG A 4 0.21 19.00 23.46
C ARG A 4 1.41 19.92 23.26
N ARG A 5 1.19 21.22 23.07
CA ARG A 5 2.26 22.21 22.90
C ARG A 5 3.11 22.33 24.17
N THR A 6 2.46 22.30 25.34
CA THR A 6 3.17 22.31 26.63
C THR A 6 4.05 21.08 26.81
N TRP A 7 3.56 19.89 26.43
CA TRP A 7 4.35 18.67 26.51
C TRP A 7 5.52 18.64 25.52
N PHE A 8 5.32 19.08 24.27
CA PHE A 8 6.41 19.17 23.29
C PHE A 8 7.50 20.18 23.70
N ASN A 9 7.10 21.31 24.27
CA ASN A 9 8.06 22.28 24.82
C ASN A 9 8.85 21.66 25.99
N ALA A 10 8.17 20.99 26.92
CA ALA A 10 8.82 20.30 28.05
C ALA A 10 9.79 19.21 27.56
N LEU A 11 9.45 18.50 26.49
CA LEU A 11 10.32 17.51 25.86
C LEU A 11 11.57 18.16 25.25
N GLY A 12 11.42 19.29 24.56
CA GLY A 12 12.54 20.08 24.03
C GLY A 12 13.47 20.65 25.12
N GLU A 13 12.91 20.95 26.29
CA GLU A 13 13.63 21.38 27.49
C GLU A 13 14.24 20.20 28.30
N LYS A 14 14.08 18.96 27.81
CA LYS A 14 14.57 17.72 28.45
C LYS A 14 13.94 17.44 29.81
N ASP A 15 12.67 17.80 30.01
CA ASP A 15 11.92 17.41 31.21
C ASP A 15 11.92 15.89 31.38
N PHE A 16 12.24 15.42 32.58
CA PHE A 16 12.41 14.00 32.87
C PHE A 16 11.12 13.19 32.63
N ARG A 17 9.96 13.74 33.00
CA ARG A 17 8.66 13.05 32.87
C ARG A 17 8.26 13.00 31.41
N ALA A 18 8.41 14.12 30.68
CA ALA A 18 8.13 14.17 29.26
C ALA A 18 9.01 13.19 28.48
N THR A 19 10.31 13.15 28.79
CA THR A 19 11.28 12.23 28.17
C THR A 19 10.95 10.77 28.46
N THR A 20 10.58 10.44 29.71
CA THR A 20 10.19 9.08 30.09
C THR A 20 8.97 8.59 29.30
N LEU A 21 7.96 9.45 29.13
CA LEU A 21 6.78 9.13 28.31
C LEU A 21 7.14 9.00 26.83
N ALA A 22 8.03 9.85 26.30
CA ALA A 22 8.46 9.78 24.91
C ALA A 22 9.20 8.46 24.58
N ILE A 23 10.01 7.94 25.52
CA ILE A 23 10.70 6.65 25.36
C ILE A 23 9.72 5.48 25.29
N GLN A 24 8.56 5.57 25.95
CA GLN A 24 7.55 4.50 25.95
C GLN A 24 6.71 4.46 24.67
N ALA A 25 6.76 5.50 23.84
CA ALA A 25 5.95 5.56 22.64
C ALA A 25 6.48 4.62 21.55
N GLU A 26 5.62 3.70 21.12
CA GLU A 26 5.90 2.74 20.03
C GLU A 26 5.37 3.22 18.68
N HIS A 27 4.41 4.14 18.70
CA HIS A 27 3.75 4.68 17.52
C HIS A 27 3.81 6.20 17.55
N CYS A 28 4.22 6.81 16.45
CA CYS A 28 4.31 8.26 16.32
C CYS A 28 3.67 8.72 15.01
N GLN A 29 2.73 9.67 15.11
CA GLN A 29 1.99 10.20 13.97
C GLN A 29 2.11 11.73 13.91
N PHE A 30 2.50 12.22 12.75
CA PHE A 30 2.58 13.64 12.40
C PHE A 30 1.50 13.96 11.39
N VAL A 31 0.57 14.83 11.76
CA VAL A 31 -0.55 15.24 10.90
C VAL A 31 -0.62 16.77 10.89
N ALA A 32 -0.48 17.37 9.71
CA ALA A 32 -0.77 18.79 9.53
C ALA A 32 -2.21 18.97 9.06
N TRP A 33 -3.02 19.63 9.88
CA TRP A 33 -4.45 19.87 9.62
C TRP A 33 -4.70 21.24 8.97
N THR A 34 -3.65 21.89 8.45
CA THR A 34 -3.69 23.26 7.96
C THR A 34 -3.47 23.30 6.46
N LEU A 35 -4.14 24.25 5.80
CA LEU A 35 -3.92 24.55 4.38
C LEU A 35 -2.84 25.63 4.18
N ASP A 36 -2.32 26.20 5.27
CA ASP A 36 -1.25 27.20 5.21
C ASP A 36 0.09 26.52 4.91
N ASN A 37 0.59 26.73 3.68
CA ASN A 37 1.84 26.17 3.19
C ASN A 37 3.02 26.45 4.14
N TRP A 38 3.12 27.64 4.73
CA TRP A 38 4.22 27.94 5.65
C TRP A 38 4.16 27.07 6.90
N ALA A 39 2.96 26.93 7.47
CA ALA A 39 2.73 26.11 8.65
C ALA A 39 3.02 24.63 8.36
N ILE A 40 2.69 24.12 7.17
CA ILE A 40 3.02 22.74 6.74
C ILE A 40 4.53 22.54 6.66
N THR A 41 5.26 23.47 6.03
CA THR A 41 6.72 23.39 5.85
C THR A 41 7.45 23.43 7.19
N ALA A 42 7.07 24.34 8.08
CA ALA A 42 7.73 24.51 9.38
C ALA A 42 7.29 23.48 10.43
N PHE A 43 6.15 22.80 10.24
CA PHE A 43 5.56 21.95 11.27
C PHE A 43 6.51 20.87 11.74
N LEU A 44 7.04 20.06 10.82
CA LEU A 44 7.88 18.93 11.20
C LEU A 44 9.24 19.41 11.71
N GLU A 45 9.82 20.46 11.10
CA GLU A 45 11.07 21.09 11.52
C GLU A 45 11.05 21.54 12.98
N MET A 46 9.98 22.21 13.42
CA MET A 46 9.81 22.64 14.80
C MET A 46 9.83 21.49 15.81
N HIS A 47 9.49 20.26 15.37
CA HIS A 47 9.39 19.09 16.24
C HIS A 47 10.58 18.11 16.08
N LEU A 48 11.54 18.36 15.18
CA LEU A 48 12.69 17.46 14.98
C LEU A 48 13.51 17.21 16.25
N ASN A 49 13.69 18.25 17.08
CA ASN A 49 14.40 18.10 18.36
C ASN A 49 13.64 17.19 19.33
N ALA A 50 12.32 17.29 19.36
CA ALA A 50 11.48 16.44 20.18
C ALA A 50 11.52 14.98 19.69
N ILE A 51 11.51 14.75 18.37
CA ILE A 51 11.55 13.41 17.76
C ILE A 51 12.75 12.59 18.26
N ARG A 52 13.89 13.23 18.54
CA ARG A 52 15.11 12.60 19.07
C ARG A 52 14.91 11.81 20.36
N HIS A 53 13.88 12.14 21.14
CA HIS A 53 13.62 11.51 22.43
C HIS A 53 12.78 10.23 22.32
N PHE A 54 12.22 9.92 21.15
CA PHE A 54 11.36 8.77 20.94
C PHE A 54 12.19 7.55 20.48
N SER A 55 12.90 6.90 21.41
CA SER A 55 13.85 5.83 21.08
C SER A 55 13.21 4.46 20.80
N ASN A 56 11.93 4.24 21.13
CA ASN A 56 11.25 2.96 21.00
C ASN A 56 10.18 2.95 19.89
N ILE A 57 10.24 3.88 18.94
CA ILE A 57 9.26 3.92 17.85
C ILE A 57 9.45 2.70 16.94
N HIS A 58 8.35 2.01 16.69
CA HIS A 58 8.23 0.92 15.73
C HIS A 58 7.47 1.35 14.47
N THR A 59 6.49 2.25 14.62
CA THR A 59 5.65 2.75 13.54
C THR A 59 5.69 4.27 13.49
N LEU A 60 5.99 4.81 12.31
CA LEU A 60 6.10 6.23 12.07
C LEU A 60 5.19 6.61 10.90
N GLU A 61 4.30 7.57 11.14
CA GLU A 61 3.33 8.00 10.15
C GLU A 61 3.38 9.51 9.93
N PHE A 62 3.35 9.88 8.65
CA PHE A 62 3.35 11.26 8.18
C PHE A 62 2.15 11.47 7.28
N HIS A 63 1.34 12.47 7.61
CA HIS A 63 0.10 12.80 6.90
C HIS A 63 0.06 14.29 6.60
N SER A 64 0.04 14.62 5.31
CA SER A 64 -0.07 15.99 4.80
C SER A 64 1.03 16.94 5.31
N VAL A 65 2.24 16.41 5.58
CA VAL A 65 3.39 17.17 6.09
C VAL A 65 4.48 17.34 5.05
N HIS A 66 5.30 18.39 5.21
CA HIS A 66 6.57 18.51 4.50
C HIS A 66 7.63 17.65 5.21
N ILE A 67 8.33 16.80 4.47
CA ILE A 67 9.39 15.92 4.95
C ILE A 67 10.74 16.60 4.69
N PRO A 68 11.36 17.23 5.72
CA PRO A 68 12.64 17.90 5.53
C PRO A 68 13.77 16.88 5.43
N VAL A 69 14.83 17.19 4.68
CA VAL A 69 16.00 16.30 4.54
C VAL A 69 16.64 16.02 5.90
N SER A 70 16.62 17.01 6.80
CA SER A 70 17.17 16.90 8.17
C SER A 70 16.50 15.85 9.05
N ILE A 71 15.31 15.33 8.67
CA ILE A 71 14.69 14.23 9.40
C ILE A 71 15.57 12.98 9.34
N TRP A 72 16.24 12.76 8.21
CA TRP A 72 17.05 11.58 7.96
C TRP A 72 18.35 11.57 8.78
N ASP A 73 18.77 12.73 9.31
CA ASP A 73 19.90 12.84 10.24
C ASP A 73 19.56 12.34 11.66
N LEU A 74 18.28 12.07 11.96
CA LEU A 74 17.82 11.60 13.26
C LEU A 74 18.14 10.11 13.46
N ARG A 75 19.41 9.81 13.78
CA ARG A 75 19.91 8.43 13.89
C ARG A 75 19.30 7.58 14.99
N GLY A 76 18.86 8.17 16.10
CA GLY A 76 18.41 7.44 17.29
C GLY A 76 17.00 6.87 17.16
N PRO A 77 15.97 7.71 16.95
CA PRO A 77 14.56 7.31 16.95
C PRO A 77 14.20 6.27 15.90
N PHE A 78 14.93 6.23 14.79
CA PHE A 78 14.58 5.40 13.65
C PHE A 78 15.18 3.99 13.65
N GLN A 79 16.09 3.67 14.59
CA GLN A 79 16.75 2.34 14.61
C GLN A 79 15.77 1.18 14.80
N ASN A 80 14.69 1.42 15.54
CA ASN A 80 13.68 0.41 15.85
C ASN A 80 12.47 0.48 14.93
N VAL A 81 12.43 1.44 13.99
CA VAL A 81 11.29 1.62 13.10
C VAL A 81 11.23 0.47 12.11
N LYS A 82 10.08 -0.20 12.10
CA LYS A 82 9.73 -1.31 11.22
C LYS A 82 8.70 -0.91 10.17
N SER A 83 7.87 0.08 10.47
CA SER A 83 6.81 0.55 9.58
C SER A 83 6.86 2.06 9.40
N MET A 84 6.82 2.49 8.15
CA MET A 84 6.73 3.90 7.77
C MET A 84 5.57 4.12 6.81
N LEU A 85 4.81 5.18 7.06
CA LEU A 85 3.73 5.62 6.19
C LEU A 85 3.89 7.11 5.86
N PHE A 86 3.79 7.42 4.58
CA PHE A 86 3.72 8.76 4.02
C PHE A 86 2.42 8.90 3.24
N SER A 87 1.54 9.80 3.67
CA SER A 87 0.27 10.09 2.99
C SER A 87 0.21 11.57 2.69
N GLU A 88 -0.01 11.93 1.42
CA GLU A 88 -0.15 13.32 0.95
C GLU A 88 1.02 14.22 1.36
N CYS A 89 2.22 13.65 1.48
CA CYS A 89 3.42 14.34 1.93
C CYS A 89 4.15 15.01 0.76
N ARG A 90 4.89 16.07 1.08
CA ARG A 90 5.84 16.70 0.15
C ARG A 90 7.26 16.49 0.65
N PHE A 91 8.16 16.09 -0.23
CA PHE A 91 9.56 15.86 0.11
C PHE A 91 10.39 17.09 -0.23
N GLU A 92 11.25 17.51 0.69
CA GLU A 92 12.27 18.51 0.41
C GLU A 92 13.29 17.93 -0.57
N ALA A 93 13.70 18.74 -1.56
CA ALA A 93 14.64 18.32 -2.59
C ALA A 93 15.95 17.79 -1.98
N PHE A 94 16.35 16.58 -2.40
CA PHE A 94 17.62 16.00 -1.96
C PHE A 94 18.81 16.73 -2.58
N THR A 95 19.84 16.95 -1.78
CA THR A 95 21.18 17.20 -2.30
C THR A 95 21.96 15.88 -2.24
N ALA A 96 22.56 15.45 -3.35
CA ALA A 96 23.17 14.13 -3.60
C ALA A 96 24.24 13.66 -2.58
N ILE A 97 24.57 14.45 -1.56
CA ILE A 97 25.63 14.21 -0.57
C ILE A 97 25.05 13.64 0.76
N SER A 98 23.74 13.73 0.97
CA SER A 98 23.15 13.67 2.32
C SER A 98 22.73 12.29 2.83
N PHE A 99 22.48 11.31 1.96
CA PHE A 99 21.72 10.12 2.38
C PHE A 99 22.58 8.86 2.70
N HIS A 100 23.74 8.71 2.07
CA HIS A 100 24.37 7.39 1.89
C HIS A 100 25.02 6.73 3.13
N SER A 101 25.24 7.44 4.25
CA SER A 101 26.09 6.90 5.32
C SER A 101 25.46 6.71 6.70
N HIS A 102 24.17 7.01 6.94
CA HIS A 102 23.76 7.29 8.33
C HIS A 102 22.52 6.61 8.89
N ILE A 103 21.76 5.86 8.09
CA ILE A 103 20.50 5.30 8.57
C ILE A 103 20.54 3.77 8.53
N ASN A 104 20.38 3.18 9.71
CA ASN A 104 20.23 1.74 9.91
C ASN A 104 18.79 1.49 10.37
N VAL A 105 17.84 1.64 9.44
CA VAL A 105 16.43 1.36 9.69
C VAL A 105 16.14 -0.06 9.21
N ARG A 106 15.51 -0.86 10.08
CA ARG A 106 15.07 -2.21 9.78
C ARG A 106 13.64 -2.21 9.27
N LEU A 107 13.43 -1.48 8.17
CA LEU A 107 12.09 -1.28 7.64
C LEU A 107 11.57 -2.58 7.04
N THR A 108 10.46 -3.07 7.56
CA THR A 108 9.75 -4.23 7.00
C THR A 108 8.53 -3.81 6.20
N ASN A 109 7.93 -2.66 6.51
CA ASN A 109 6.70 -2.16 5.88
C ASN A 109 6.87 -0.70 5.44
N LEU A 110 6.60 -0.43 4.17
CA LEU A 110 6.59 0.93 3.61
C LEU A 110 5.24 1.21 2.95
N SER A 111 4.64 2.35 3.29
CA SER A 111 3.42 2.86 2.65
C SER A 111 3.65 4.29 2.16
N ILE A 112 3.41 4.56 0.87
CA ILE A 112 3.52 5.90 0.28
C ILE A 112 2.30 6.18 -0.60
N PHE A 113 1.51 7.19 -0.28
CA PHE A 113 0.28 7.51 -1.01
C PHE A 113 0.14 9.02 -1.24
N GLY A 114 -0.40 9.42 -2.39
CA GLY A 114 -0.74 10.82 -2.68
C GLY A 114 0.45 11.78 -2.66
N CYS A 115 1.68 11.28 -2.85
CA CYS A 115 2.90 12.07 -2.78
C CYS A 115 3.27 12.58 -4.19
N HIS A 116 2.42 13.45 -4.75
CA HIS A 116 2.39 13.84 -6.17
C HIS A 116 3.65 14.51 -6.75
N ASP A 117 4.66 14.80 -5.91
CA ASP A 117 5.90 15.50 -6.28
C ASP A 117 7.16 14.65 -6.01
N LEU A 118 7.05 13.31 -6.05
CA LEU A 118 8.23 12.44 -5.97
C LEU A 118 9.09 12.52 -7.24
N GLU A 119 10.00 13.49 -7.26
CA GLU A 119 11.07 13.59 -8.25
C GLU A 119 11.94 12.31 -8.31
N PRO A 120 12.60 12.04 -9.44
CA PRO A 120 13.45 10.86 -9.62
C PRO A 120 14.51 10.68 -8.52
N ASP A 121 15.10 11.78 -8.05
CA ASP A 121 16.11 11.75 -6.98
C ASP A 121 15.48 11.28 -5.65
N HIS A 122 14.23 11.66 -5.37
CA HIS A 122 13.51 11.16 -4.20
C HIS A 122 13.29 9.65 -4.28
N VAL A 123 12.94 9.14 -5.45
CA VAL A 123 12.73 7.72 -5.71
C VAL A 123 14.02 6.92 -5.48
N VAL A 124 15.15 7.42 -5.99
CA VAL A 124 16.45 6.79 -5.78
C VAL A 124 16.79 6.71 -4.29
N GLU A 125 16.69 7.82 -3.56
CA GLU A 125 17.07 7.84 -2.15
C GLU A 125 16.14 6.98 -1.27
N LEU A 126 14.81 7.05 -1.50
CA LEU A 126 13.86 6.18 -0.82
C LEU A 126 14.09 4.69 -1.14
N SER A 127 14.54 4.37 -2.35
CA SER A 127 14.88 2.98 -2.69
C SER A 127 16.13 2.49 -1.97
N LEU A 128 17.15 3.34 -1.85
CA LEU A 128 18.38 3.03 -1.12
C LEU A 128 18.13 2.90 0.39
N PHE A 129 17.18 3.68 0.90
CA PHE A 129 16.70 3.58 2.28
C PHE A 129 16.18 2.18 2.62
N VAL A 130 15.39 1.59 1.72
CA VAL A 130 14.77 0.28 1.94
C VAL A 130 15.63 -0.91 1.51
N PHE A 131 16.70 -0.71 0.74
CA PHE A 131 17.50 -1.80 0.19
C PHE A 131 18.32 -2.58 1.25
N ARG A 132 18.65 -1.96 2.40
CA ARG A 132 19.60 -2.54 3.37
C ARG A 132 19.03 -3.71 4.18
N GLU A 133 17.72 -3.76 4.36
CA GLU A 133 17.01 -4.79 5.15
C GLU A 133 15.80 -5.26 4.33
N PRO A 134 15.39 -6.53 4.41
CA PRO A 134 14.41 -7.08 3.46
C PRO A 134 13.00 -6.53 3.75
N LEU A 135 12.60 -5.51 2.99
CA LEU A 135 11.24 -5.01 2.95
C LEU A 135 10.27 -6.16 2.62
N ARG A 136 9.24 -6.33 3.44
CA ARG A 136 8.24 -7.40 3.31
C ARG A 136 6.90 -6.90 2.78
N ALA A 137 6.52 -5.68 3.13
CA ALA A 137 5.30 -5.06 2.63
C ALA A 137 5.60 -3.71 1.97
N LEU A 138 5.10 -3.56 0.74
CA LEU A 138 5.14 -2.31 -0.01
C LEU A 138 3.73 -1.92 -0.45
N HIS A 139 3.28 -0.76 -0.01
CA HIS A 139 2.02 -0.17 -0.43
C HIS A 139 2.29 1.19 -1.05
N THR A 140 1.95 1.38 -2.32
CA THR A 140 2.25 2.63 -2.99
C THR A 140 1.29 2.95 -4.14
N ASP A 141 1.05 4.24 -4.38
CA ASP A 141 0.52 4.71 -5.67
C ASP A 141 1.60 5.28 -6.60
N GLU A 142 2.86 5.21 -6.17
CA GLU A 142 4.05 5.73 -6.84
C GLU A 142 4.82 4.61 -7.51
N TYR A 143 4.59 4.46 -8.81
CA TYR A 143 5.20 3.38 -9.58
C TYR A 143 6.71 3.45 -9.75
N PRO A 144 7.33 4.62 -10.05
CA PRO A 144 8.78 4.67 -10.19
C PRO A 144 9.47 4.05 -8.95
N LEU A 145 8.94 4.32 -7.77
CA LEU A 145 9.39 3.71 -6.53
C LEU A 145 9.19 2.19 -6.49
N CYS A 146 7.98 1.70 -6.78
CA CYS A 146 7.71 0.27 -6.86
C CYS A 146 8.65 -0.45 -7.85
N SER A 147 8.83 0.12 -9.04
CA SER A 147 9.67 -0.43 -10.09
C SER A 147 11.14 -0.51 -9.67
N VAL A 148 11.66 0.50 -8.97
CA VAL A 148 13.05 0.49 -8.48
C VAL A 148 13.21 -0.53 -7.35
N ILE A 149 12.30 -0.55 -6.37
CA ILE A 149 12.38 -1.50 -5.24
C ILE A 149 12.29 -2.96 -5.71
N LEU A 150 11.32 -3.29 -6.56
CA LEU A 150 11.19 -4.65 -7.12
C LEU A 150 12.29 -4.97 -8.12
N GLY A 151 12.80 -3.97 -8.85
CA GLY A 151 13.90 -4.12 -9.82
C GLY A 151 15.26 -4.39 -9.18
N GLN A 152 15.43 -4.07 -7.89
CA GLN A 152 16.63 -4.37 -7.10
C GLN A 152 16.70 -5.85 -6.64
N ALA A 153 15.71 -6.66 -6.97
CA ALA A 153 15.68 -8.09 -6.66
C ALA A 153 16.94 -8.82 -7.14
N VAL A 154 17.49 -9.69 -6.28
CA VAL A 154 18.60 -10.58 -6.65
C VAL A 154 18.07 -11.62 -7.64
N PRO A 155 18.67 -11.81 -8.84
CA PRO A 155 18.12 -12.69 -9.87
C PRO A 155 17.81 -14.12 -9.41
N GLU A 156 18.58 -14.66 -8.46
CA GLU A 156 18.43 -16.03 -7.96
C GLU A 156 17.36 -16.18 -6.87
N HIS A 157 17.00 -15.09 -6.18
CA HIS A 157 16.10 -15.13 -5.02
C HIS A 157 14.82 -14.31 -5.23
N GLY A 158 14.80 -13.40 -6.20
CA GLY A 158 13.73 -12.44 -6.39
C GLY A 158 13.65 -11.41 -5.25
N SER A 159 12.58 -10.62 -5.29
CA SER A 159 12.26 -9.65 -4.25
C SER A 159 11.71 -10.36 -3.00
N PRO A 160 12.15 -9.99 -1.77
CA PRO A 160 11.66 -10.57 -0.52
C PRO A 160 10.25 -10.09 -0.14
N ILE A 161 9.62 -9.22 -0.95
CA ILE A 161 8.28 -8.69 -0.71
C ILE A 161 7.24 -9.81 -0.70
N GLU A 162 6.44 -9.82 0.36
CA GLU A 162 5.35 -10.75 0.63
C GLU A 162 3.98 -10.08 0.43
N GLU A 163 3.89 -8.78 0.64
CA GLU A 163 2.68 -7.98 0.44
C GLU A 163 2.95 -6.79 -0.48
N LEU A 164 2.23 -6.72 -1.59
CA LEU A 164 2.34 -5.64 -2.56
C LEU A 164 0.95 -5.05 -2.80
N SER A 165 0.81 -3.75 -2.51
CA SER A 165 -0.39 -2.99 -2.86
C SER A 165 -0.03 -1.83 -3.78
N LEU A 166 -0.55 -1.86 -5.01
CA LEU A 166 -0.40 -0.80 -5.99
C LEU A 166 -1.75 -0.15 -6.27
N LYS A 167 -1.82 1.16 -6.08
CA LYS A 167 -3.00 1.96 -6.43
C LYS A 167 -2.69 2.78 -7.67
N PHE A 168 -3.45 2.61 -8.73
CA PHE A 168 -3.10 3.20 -10.01
C PHE A 168 -3.78 4.57 -10.09
N THR A 169 -2.97 5.60 -10.29
CA THR A 169 -3.44 6.98 -10.46
C THR A 169 -3.39 7.35 -11.93
N SER A 170 -4.17 8.35 -12.35
CA SER A 170 -4.22 8.84 -13.74
C SER A 170 -2.83 9.17 -14.31
N HIS A 171 -1.92 9.67 -13.47
CA HIS A 171 -0.54 10.00 -13.84
C HIS A 171 0.27 8.76 -14.28
N TRP A 172 -0.05 7.59 -13.73
CA TRP A 172 0.71 6.38 -14.00
C TRP A 172 0.47 5.83 -15.40
N ILE A 173 -0.79 5.91 -15.86
CA ILE A 173 -1.20 5.30 -17.12
C ILE A 173 -0.66 6.07 -18.34
N ALA A 174 -0.33 7.35 -18.18
CA ALA A 174 0.33 8.12 -19.21
C ALA A 174 1.75 7.61 -19.55
N ASN A 175 2.44 7.02 -18.57
CA ASN A 175 3.90 6.79 -18.64
C ASN A 175 4.33 5.32 -18.57
N SER A 176 3.43 4.37 -18.31
CA SER A 176 3.81 2.96 -18.02
C SER A 176 3.05 1.96 -18.88
N SER A 177 3.78 1.01 -19.49
CA SER A 177 3.19 -0.10 -20.23
C SER A 177 2.89 -1.29 -19.32
N PHE A 178 1.77 -1.99 -19.52
CA PHE A 178 1.38 -3.20 -18.75
C PHE A 178 2.44 -4.30 -18.76
N ILE A 179 3.22 -4.39 -19.84
CA ILE A 179 4.36 -5.29 -19.98
C ILE A 179 5.34 -5.12 -18.82
N THR A 180 5.50 -3.88 -18.33
CA THR A 180 6.41 -3.57 -17.24
C THR A 180 5.91 -4.10 -15.90
N ILE A 181 4.60 -4.03 -15.64
CA ILE A 181 3.99 -4.58 -14.42
C ILE A 181 4.15 -6.10 -14.39
N SER A 182 3.86 -6.78 -15.51
CA SER A 182 4.01 -8.23 -15.60
C SER A 182 5.43 -8.67 -15.26
N ARG A 183 6.44 -7.99 -15.83
CA ARG A 183 7.86 -8.28 -15.55
C ARG A 183 8.25 -8.01 -14.10
N LEU A 184 7.71 -6.96 -13.49
CA LEU A 184 7.99 -6.64 -12.08
C LEU A 184 7.42 -7.70 -11.14
N LEU A 185 6.20 -8.17 -11.40
CA LEU A 185 5.57 -9.24 -10.62
C LEU A 185 6.32 -10.57 -10.79
N GLU A 186 6.87 -10.84 -11.96
CA GLU A 186 7.71 -12.03 -12.21
C GLU A 186 8.98 -12.06 -11.34
N ASN A 187 9.50 -10.89 -10.94
CA ASN A 187 10.66 -10.77 -10.06
C ASN A 187 10.33 -10.92 -8.57
N ALA A 188 9.06 -11.14 -8.19
CA ALA A 188 8.61 -11.13 -6.80
C ALA A 188 7.93 -12.47 -6.39
N PRO A 189 8.66 -13.59 -6.38
CA PRO A 189 8.09 -14.92 -6.15
C PRO A 189 7.56 -15.14 -4.72
N HIS A 190 7.91 -14.27 -3.79
CA HIS A 190 7.53 -14.36 -2.38
C HIS A 190 6.18 -13.72 -2.05
N ILE A 191 5.57 -12.99 -2.99
CA ILE A 191 4.28 -12.33 -2.78
C ILE A 191 3.20 -13.36 -2.44
N GLN A 192 2.55 -13.11 -1.32
CA GLN A 192 1.38 -13.83 -0.80
C GLN A 192 0.11 -12.99 -0.93
N THR A 193 0.25 -11.67 -0.81
CA THR A 193 -0.86 -10.71 -0.90
C THR A 193 -0.57 -9.70 -2.01
N LEU A 194 -1.43 -9.67 -3.03
CA LEU A 194 -1.34 -8.73 -4.14
C LEU A 194 -2.63 -7.91 -4.21
N SER A 195 -2.50 -6.60 -4.10
CA SER A 195 -3.59 -5.64 -4.26
C SER A 195 -3.25 -4.68 -5.40
N LEU A 196 -4.04 -4.70 -6.47
CA LEU A 196 -3.92 -3.80 -7.62
C LEU A 196 -5.24 -3.05 -7.72
N THR A 197 -5.31 -1.79 -7.29
CA THR A 197 -6.58 -1.05 -7.17
C THR A 197 -6.65 0.14 -8.09
N HIS A 198 -7.86 0.47 -8.56
CA HIS A 198 -8.12 1.45 -9.62
C HIS A 198 -7.37 1.06 -10.90
N GLY A 199 -7.99 0.31 -11.82
CA GLY A 199 -7.31 -0.17 -13.03
C GLY A 199 -6.81 0.95 -13.97
N PRO A 200 -6.51 0.66 -15.23
CA PRO A 200 -6.22 1.67 -16.24
C PRO A 200 -7.54 2.30 -16.75
N PRO A 201 -7.54 3.57 -17.18
CA PRO A 201 -8.73 4.29 -17.58
C PRO A 201 -9.35 3.64 -18.82
N PRO A 202 -10.63 3.95 -19.09
CA PRO A 202 -11.40 3.42 -20.22
C PRO A 202 -10.68 3.43 -21.57
N ALA A 203 -9.87 4.46 -21.84
CA ALA A 203 -9.11 4.60 -23.08
C ALA A 203 -8.09 3.47 -23.33
N TYR A 204 -7.70 2.75 -22.27
CA TYR A 204 -6.81 1.60 -22.29
C TYR A 204 -7.54 0.29 -22.03
N MET A 205 -8.88 0.28 -21.97
CA MET A 205 -9.68 -0.96 -21.84
C MET A 205 -9.62 -1.87 -23.07
N GLY A 206 -9.08 -1.38 -24.20
CA GLY A 206 -8.68 -2.23 -25.32
C GLY A 206 -7.39 -3.03 -25.06
N VAL A 207 -6.67 -2.71 -23.98
CA VAL A 207 -5.40 -3.34 -23.62
C VAL A 207 -5.66 -4.53 -22.71
N SER A 208 -5.60 -5.70 -23.37
CA SER A 208 -5.23 -7.04 -22.90
C SER A 208 -5.22 -7.30 -21.38
N SER A 209 -5.89 -8.38 -20.98
CA SER A 209 -5.73 -9.04 -19.68
C SER A 209 -4.27 -9.02 -19.20
N LEU A 210 -4.03 -8.49 -18.00
CA LEU A 210 -2.72 -8.56 -17.37
C LEU A 210 -2.34 -10.02 -17.19
N THR A 211 -1.37 -10.48 -17.98
CA THR A 211 -0.93 -11.87 -18.00
C THR A 211 0.51 -11.92 -17.53
N ILE A 212 0.79 -12.84 -16.63
CA ILE A 212 2.12 -13.13 -16.08
C ILE A 212 2.42 -14.61 -16.25
N SER A 213 3.70 -14.96 -16.32
CA SER A 213 4.16 -16.35 -16.39
C SER A 213 3.46 -17.25 -15.35
N PRO A 214 2.97 -18.45 -15.71
CA PRO A 214 2.31 -19.36 -14.77
C PRO A 214 3.17 -19.76 -13.56
N LEU A 215 4.50 -19.59 -13.65
CA LEU A 215 5.44 -19.88 -12.56
C LEU A 215 5.66 -18.67 -11.63
N ALA A 216 5.22 -17.48 -12.02
CA ALA A 216 5.31 -16.28 -11.19
C ALA A 216 4.34 -16.35 -10.01
N LEU A 217 4.69 -15.69 -8.89
CA LEU A 217 3.87 -15.59 -7.68
C LEU A 217 3.35 -16.96 -7.16
N PRO A 218 4.21 -17.99 -7.01
CA PRO A 218 3.77 -19.34 -6.63
C PRO A 218 3.13 -19.41 -5.23
N ARG A 219 3.30 -18.37 -4.41
CA ARG A 219 2.78 -18.28 -3.04
C ARG A 219 1.57 -17.37 -2.90
N LEU A 220 1.03 -16.86 -4.01
CA LEU A 220 -0.10 -15.92 -3.98
C LEU A 220 -1.34 -16.58 -3.38
N ARG A 221 -1.83 -16.04 -2.26
CA ARG A 221 -3.01 -16.50 -1.53
C ARG A 221 -4.13 -15.47 -1.52
N SER A 222 -3.79 -14.19 -1.51
CA SER A 222 -4.75 -13.08 -1.46
C SER A 222 -4.57 -12.20 -2.68
N LEU A 223 -5.63 -12.04 -3.47
CA LEU A 223 -5.65 -11.26 -4.69
C LEU A 223 -6.80 -10.25 -4.65
N HIS A 224 -6.46 -8.97 -4.68
CA HIS A 224 -7.40 -7.87 -4.85
C HIS A 224 -7.10 -7.16 -6.17
N CYS A 225 -8.01 -7.21 -7.14
CA CYS A 225 -7.74 -6.61 -8.45
C CYS A 225 -9.01 -6.30 -9.26
N PRO A 226 -8.90 -5.49 -10.33
CA PRO A 226 -9.90 -5.44 -11.38
C PRO A 226 -10.31 -6.82 -11.88
N VAL A 227 -11.61 -7.04 -12.06
CA VAL A 227 -12.16 -8.33 -12.50
C VAL A 227 -11.52 -8.86 -13.79
N ASN A 228 -11.19 -7.98 -14.73
CA ASN A 228 -10.57 -8.33 -16.00
C ASN A 228 -9.11 -8.79 -15.89
N TRP A 229 -8.44 -8.59 -14.76
CA TRP A 229 -7.07 -9.05 -14.50
C TRP A 229 -7.01 -10.33 -13.70
N ALA A 230 -8.04 -10.59 -12.92
CA ALA A 230 -8.10 -11.75 -12.05
C ALA A 230 -7.81 -13.07 -12.79
N PRO A 231 -8.34 -13.37 -13.99
CA PRO A 231 -8.01 -14.60 -14.69
C PRO A 231 -6.51 -14.77 -14.98
N GLY A 232 -5.81 -13.70 -15.39
CA GLY A 232 -4.37 -13.77 -15.69
C GLY A 232 -3.50 -13.85 -14.43
N LEU A 233 -3.92 -13.19 -13.36
CA LEU A 233 -3.23 -13.17 -12.08
C LEU A 233 -3.53 -14.40 -11.20
N ALA A 234 -4.70 -15.01 -11.29
CA ALA A 234 -5.05 -16.19 -10.50
C ALA A 234 -4.66 -17.52 -11.18
N ARG A 235 -4.47 -17.53 -12.50
CA ARG A 235 -4.22 -18.76 -13.29
C ARG A 235 -3.12 -19.62 -12.69
N ASN A 236 -3.49 -20.84 -12.28
CA ASN A 236 -2.61 -21.86 -11.69
C ASN A 236 -1.99 -21.47 -10.33
N ARG A 237 -2.49 -20.43 -9.66
CA ARG A 237 -1.96 -19.96 -8.37
C ARG A 237 -2.93 -20.29 -7.24
N PRO A 238 -2.43 -20.57 -6.02
CA PRO A 238 -3.24 -21.04 -4.91
C PRO A 238 -3.95 -19.87 -4.18
N VAL A 239 -4.72 -19.09 -4.93
CA VAL A 239 -5.51 -17.96 -4.40
C VAL A 239 -6.66 -18.54 -3.56
N GLU A 240 -6.71 -18.16 -2.29
CA GLU A 240 -7.79 -18.54 -1.36
C GLU A 240 -8.72 -17.34 -1.09
N GLN A 241 -8.21 -16.12 -1.22
CA GLN A 241 -8.95 -14.88 -1.02
C GLN A 241 -8.95 -14.07 -2.30
N LEU A 242 -10.14 -13.80 -2.84
CA LEU A 242 -10.33 -13.08 -4.08
C LEU A 242 -11.23 -11.87 -3.85
N ARG A 243 -10.70 -10.67 -4.10
CA ARG A 243 -11.46 -9.42 -4.05
C ARG A 243 -11.48 -8.78 -5.42
N LEU A 244 -12.66 -8.67 -6.00
CA LEU A 244 -12.85 -8.13 -7.33
C LEU A 244 -13.39 -6.72 -7.23
N VAL A 245 -12.79 -5.79 -7.96
CA VAL A 245 -13.27 -4.39 -8.04
C VAL A 245 -13.66 -4.02 -9.46
N ASP A 246 -14.69 -3.18 -9.57
CA ASP A 246 -15.13 -2.64 -10.85
C ASP A 246 -14.05 -1.72 -11.44
N THR A 247 -13.97 -1.70 -12.76
CA THR A 247 -13.08 -0.80 -13.50
C THR A 247 -13.89 0.36 -14.07
N TYR A 248 -13.65 1.58 -13.57
CA TYR A 248 -14.15 2.85 -14.14
C TYR A 248 -15.61 2.83 -14.61
N GLY A 249 -16.53 2.42 -13.74
CA GLY A 249 -17.97 2.44 -14.03
C GLY A 249 -18.45 1.36 -14.99
N ARG A 250 -17.58 0.44 -15.42
CA ARG A 250 -17.98 -0.80 -16.10
C ARG A 250 -18.37 -1.83 -15.05
N HIS A 251 -19.60 -2.32 -15.15
CA HIS A 251 -20.07 -3.46 -14.36
C HIS A 251 -19.29 -4.73 -14.75
N MET A 252 -18.91 -5.53 -13.75
CA MET A 252 -18.35 -6.86 -13.98
C MET A 252 -19.34 -7.72 -14.78
N LEU A 253 -18.87 -8.35 -15.85
CA LEU A 253 -19.68 -9.35 -16.55
C LEU A 253 -19.64 -10.68 -15.80
N ALA A 254 -20.75 -11.42 -15.82
CA ALA A 254 -20.85 -12.75 -15.21
C ALA A 254 -19.72 -13.68 -15.66
N ASP A 255 -19.43 -13.69 -16.96
CA ASP A 255 -18.37 -14.53 -17.55
C ASP A 255 -16.97 -14.15 -17.03
N GLU A 256 -16.70 -12.87 -16.74
CA GLU A 256 -15.41 -12.42 -16.21
C GLU A 256 -15.23 -12.88 -14.76
N ILE A 257 -16.30 -12.87 -13.96
CA ILE A 257 -16.30 -13.37 -12.58
C ILE A 257 -16.10 -14.88 -12.57
N ILE A 258 -16.83 -15.61 -13.42
CA ILE A 258 -16.68 -17.07 -13.56
C ILE A 258 -15.23 -17.40 -13.94
N ALA A 259 -14.67 -16.69 -14.92
CA ALA A 259 -13.29 -16.86 -15.34
C ALA A 259 -12.28 -16.54 -14.23
N ALA A 260 -12.54 -15.50 -13.42
CA ALA A 260 -11.68 -15.10 -12.31
C ALA A 260 -11.64 -16.17 -11.21
N VAL A 261 -12.81 -16.64 -10.77
CA VAL A 261 -12.94 -17.67 -9.72
C VAL A 261 -12.35 -18.99 -10.18
N SER A 262 -12.67 -19.41 -11.42
CA SER A 262 -12.24 -20.71 -11.95
C SER A 262 -10.76 -20.77 -12.33
N ALA A 263 -10.06 -19.64 -12.36
CA ALA A 263 -8.64 -19.59 -12.74
C ALA A 263 -7.70 -20.06 -11.62
N SER A 264 -8.12 -19.98 -10.35
CA SER A 264 -7.27 -20.39 -9.23
C SER A 264 -7.04 -21.90 -9.19
N SER A 265 -5.86 -22.32 -8.73
CA SER A 265 -5.59 -23.73 -8.42
C SER A 265 -6.00 -24.14 -7.01
N ALA A 266 -6.43 -23.20 -6.16
CA ALA A 266 -6.97 -23.47 -4.84
C ALA A 266 -8.48 -23.16 -4.80
N VAL A 267 -9.15 -23.70 -3.78
CA VAL A 267 -10.55 -23.40 -3.51
C VAL A 267 -10.64 -22.00 -2.90
N ILE A 268 -11.46 -21.14 -3.50
CA ILE A 268 -11.76 -19.81 -2.96
C ILE A 268 -12.54 -19.95 -1.65
N LYS A 269 -11.99 -19.42 -0.57
CA LYS A 269 -12.59 -19.38 0.77
C LYS A 269 -13.20 -18.01 1.05
N ASP A 270 -12.56 -16.94 0.57
CA ASP A 270 -13.02 -15.58 0.83
C ASP A 270 -13.25 -14.88 -0.50
N LEU A 271 -14.46 -14.39 -0.73
CA LEU A 271 -14.83 -13.70 -1.97
C LEU A 271 -15.43 -12.33 -1.64
N GLU A 272 -14.87 -11.28 -2.25
CA GLU A 272 -15.43 -9.93 -2.22
C GLU A 272 -15.83 -9.51 -3.64
N ILE A 273 -17.12 -9.24 -3.86
CA ILE A 273 -17.70 -8.87 -5.16
C ILE A 273 -18.81 -7.83 -4.97
N SER A 274 -19.24 -7.19 -6.07
CA SER A 274 -20.40 -6.31 -6.01
C SER A 274 -21.71 -7.08 -5.78
N VAL A 275 -22.72 -6.42 -5.22
CA VAL A 275 -24.08 -7.00 -5.06
C VAL A 275 -24.67 -7.42 -6.42
N ASP A 276 -24.49 -6.62 -7.47
CA ASP A 276 -25.01 -6.94 -8.80
C ASP A 276 -24.34 -8.19 -9.37
N SER A 277 -23.03 -8.33 -9.16
CA SER A 277 -22.25 -9.51 -9.53
C SER A 277 -22.75 -10.78 -8.83
N PHE A 278 -23.08 -10.68 -7.54
CA PHE A 278 -23.64 -11.79 -6.77
C PHE A 278 -25.01 -12.24 -7.32
N CYS A 279 -25.86 -11.29 -7.71
CA CYS A 279 -27.17 -11.60 -8.30
C CYS A 279 -27.07 -12.22 -9.71
N ALA A 280 -25.99 -11.93 -10.44
CA ALA A 280 -25.80 -12.37 -11.83
C ALA A 280 -25.16 -13.76 -11.96
N VAL A 281 -24.55 -14.29 -10.89
CA VAL A 281 -23.69 -15.47 -10.95
C VAL A 281 -24.04 -16.46 -9.83
N PRO A 282 -24.12 -17.78 -10.10
CA PRO A 282 -24.40 -18.78 -9.07
C PRO A 282 -23.14 -19.03 -8.19
N ILE A 283 -22.83 -18.11 -7.29
CA ILE A 283 -21.61 -18.16 -6.44
C ILE A 283 -21.53 -19.45 -5.61
N HIS A 284 -22.66 -19.96 -5.13
CA HIS A 284 -22.71 -21.21 -4.37
C HIS A 284 -22.28 -22.44 -5.18
N GLU A 285 -22.45 -22.43 -6.51
CA GLU A 285 -21.98 -23.50 -7.40
C GLU A 285 -20.50 -23.32 -7.75
N LEU A 286 -20.04 -22.07 -7.92
CA LEU A 286 -18.66 -21.75 -8.31
C LEU A 286 -17.66 -21.85 -7.16
N CYS A 287 -18.08 -21.46 -5.95
CA CYS A 287 -17.26 -21.43 -4.75
C CYS A 287 -17.88 -22.34 -3.67
N PRO A 288 -17.94 -23.66 -3.85
CA PRO A 288 -18.56 -24.56 -2.87
C PRO A 288 -17.82 -24.59 -1.52
N GLY A 289 -16.57 -24.14 -1.46
CA GLY A 289 -15.78 -24.03 -0.23
C GLY A 289 -15.73 -22.62 0.37
N LEU A 290 -16.63 -21.72 -0.06
CA LEU A 290 -16.69 -20.35 0.43
C LEU A 290 -17.03 -20.31 1.92
N GLN A 291 -16.21 -19.61 2.69
CA GLN A 291 -16.37 -19.36 4.12
C GLN A 291 -16.87 -17.94 4.34
N ASP A 292 -16.27 -16.96 3.66
CA ASP A 292 -16.61 -15.55 3.80
C ASP A 292 -17.02 -14.93 2.46
N LEU A 293 -18.19 -14.29 2.43
CA LEU A 293 -18.67 -13.52 1.29
C LEU A 293 -18.88 -12.07 1.70
N THR A 294 -18.11 -11.16 1.10
CA THR A 294 -18.28 -9.71 1.27
C THR A 294 -18.95 -9.12 0.03
N LEU A 295 -20.10 -8.49 0.23
CA LEU A 295 -20.84 -7.82 -0.85
C LEU A 295 -20.62 -6.31 -0.79
N ILE A 296 -20.06 -5.74 -1.87
CA ILE A 296 -19.85 -4.30 -1.99
C ILE A 296 -21.08 -3.67 -2.67
N PRO A 297 -21.72 -2.65 -2.06
CA PRO A 297 -22.79 -1.91 -2.72
C PRO A 297 -22.26 -1.14 -3.93
N ASN A 298 -23.04 -1.12 -5.01
CA ASN A 298 -22.62 -0.49 -6.25
C ASN A 298 -22.55 1.04 -6.11
N ARG A 299 -21.36 1.62 -6.27
CA ARG A 299 -21.14 3.07 -6.05
C ARG A 299 -21.64 3.96 -7.20
N ASN A 300 -22.18 3.36 -8.27
CA ASN A 300 -22.74 4.10 -9.42
C ASN A 300 -24.22 4.47 -9.28
N SER A 301 -24.93 3.97 -8.25
CA SER A 301 -26.24 4.55 -7.93
C SER A 301 -26.01 5.84 -7.15
N SER A 302 -26.56 6.95 -7.63
CA SER A 302 -26.51 8.31 -7.08
C SER A 302 -27.12 8.50 -5.67
N TYR A 303 -27.13 7.45 -4.86
CA TYR A 303 -27.52 7.46 -3.45
C TYR A 303 -26.28 7.29 -2.57
N GLU A 304 -25.46 8.35 -2.50
CA GLU A 304 -24.56 8.53 -1.38
C GLU A 304 -25.38 8.70 -0.08
N ASN A 305 -24.93 8.06 1.00
CA ASN A 305 -25.42 8.11 2.38
C ASN A 305 -26.47 7.07 2.80
N SER A 306 -26.11 5.77 2.80
CA SER A 306 -26.56 4.85 3.86
C SER A 306 -25.55 3.70 3.99
N PHE A 307 -24.68 3.77 5.01
CA PHE A 307 -23.80 2.65 5.35
C PHE A 307 -24.62 1.57 6.08
N ALA A 308 -24.77 0.41 5.46
CA ALA A 308 -25.14 -0.82 6.15
C ALA A 308 -24.02 -1.84 5.89
N ARG A 309 -23.17 -2.08 6.90
CA ARG A 309 -22.44 -3.34 6.99
C ARG A 309 -23.48 -4.41 7.30
N PHE A 310 -23.81 -5.23 6.34
CA PHE A 310 -24.49 -6.50 6.63
C PHE A 310 -23.38 -7.47 7.02
N GLU A 311 -23.23 -7.75 8.31
CA GLU A 311 -22.71 -9.05 8.73
C GLU A 311 -23.75 -10.07 8.28
N VAL A 312 -23.47 -10.77 7.18
CA VAL A 312 -24.25 -11.93 6.80
C VAL A 312 -23.80 -13.03 7.76
N ASP A 313 -24.51 -13.18 8.88
CA ASP A 313 -24.50 -14.44 9.62
C ASP A 313 -24.98 -15.52 8.63
N ILE A 314 -24.06 -16.33 8.15
CA ILE A 314 -24.36 -17.48 7.32
C ILE A 314 -25.20 -18.41 8.18
N PHE A 315 -26.51 -18.46 7.91
CA PHE A 315 -27.34 -19.56 8.35
C PHE A 315 -26.74 -20.84 7.77
N SER A 316 -26.12 -21.66 8.62
CA SER A 316 -25.75 -23.01 8.25
C SER A 316 -27.04 -23.80 7.99
N CYS A 317 -27.43 -23.97 6.73
CA CYS A 317 -28.35 -25.03 6.37
C CYS A 317 -27.57 -26.35 6.47
N ARG A 318 -27.82 -27.10 7.54
CA ARG A 318 -27.53 -28.53 7.61
C ARG A 318 -28.52 -29.31 6.75
#